data_AF-A0A355RZZ2-F1
#
_entry.id   AF-A0A355RZZ2-F1
#
_cell.length_a   1.000
_cell.length_b   1.000
_cell.length_c   1.000
_cell.angle_alpha   90.00
_cell.angle_beta   90.00
_cell.angle_gamma   90.00
#
_symmetry.space_group_name_H-M   'P 1'
#
loop_
_entity.id
_entity.type
_entity.pdbx_description
1 polymer ?
#
loop_
_entity_poly.entity_id
_entity_poly.type
_entity_poly.pdbx_seq_one_letter_code
_entity_poly.pdbx_strand_id
1 'polypeptide(L)'
;FKNIYLYLFLLIAFCPAGIYFSWLGGIAEHKFVSGIGAGMILPNIINPILKLNSAKYLSEQFVGEVFTVPGAVLFSIGVLSKKVRNEPMYYAWLGAAILHVFIIDSSIHLDYYLMFITPIISIFMGCAVASILYESGHNSKYYCLIYLSLLILILHDAVFLKEAYKLKDDYQMIGSDIEQRTRKNDLIIIANDSPELLYTSDRKGWRLHGDSLTPENVEELSSYGAKYFVPYDINDELMRYLDANYKKIIFPDGYFIYILH
;
A
#
# COMPACT_ATOMS: atom_id res chain seq x y z
N PHE A 1 0.32 -39.44 -12.98
CA PHE A 1 1.05 -38.66 -11.97
C PHE A 1 2.42 -38.20 -12.50
N LYS A 2 2.44 -37.34 -13.53
CA LYS A 2 3.57 -37.26 -14.47
C LYS A 2 4.60 -36.15 -14.23
N ASN A 3 4.55 -35.40 -13.13
CA ASN A 3 5.61 -34.44 -12.84
C ASN A 3 5.73 -34.17 -11.34
N ILE A 4 6.41 -35.07 -10.63
CA ILE A 4 6.73 -34.92 -9.20
C ILE A 4 7.42 -33.58 -8.91
N TYR A 5 8.18 -33.07 -9.88
CA TYR A 5 8.84 -31.77 -9.82
C TYR A 5 7.87 -30.59 -9.67
N LEU A 6 6.66 -30.65 -10.23
CA LEU A 6 5.65 -29.60 -10.05
C LEU A 6 5.14 -29.57 -8.61
N TYR A 7 4.90 -30.73 -8.02
CA TYR A 7 4.46 -30.83 -6.62
C TYR A 7 5.57 -30.44 -5.66
N LEU A 8 6.81 -30.87 -5.93
CA LEU A 8 7.99 -30.44 -5.18
C LEU A 8 8.20 -28.94 -5.27
N PHE A 9 8.01 -28.34 -6.45
CA PHE A 9 8.08 -26.90 -6.63
C PHE A 9 7.04 -26.18 -5.77
N LEU A 10 5.78 -26.62 -5.79
CA LEU A 10 4.73 -26.04 -4.93
C LEU A 10 5.07 -26.17 -3.45
N LEU A 11 5.55 -27.33 -3.00
CA LEU A 11 5.97 -27.53 -1.61
C LEU A 11 7.12 -26.59 -1.24
N ILE A 12 8.16 -26.50 -2.07
CA ILE A 12 9.31 -25.64 -1.81
C ILE A 12 8.91 -24.15 -1.84
N ALA A 13 7.99 -23.76 -2.72
CA ALA A 13 7.53 -22.38 -2.83
C ALA A 13 6.64 -21.95 -1.64
N PHE A 14 5.72 -22.82 -1.20
CA PHE A 14 4.71 -22.45 -0.21
C PHE A 14 5.03 -22.88 1.23
N CYS A 15 5.71 -24.01 1.44
CA CYS A 15 5.99 -24.50 2.80
C CYS A 15 6.84 -23.54 3.63
N PRO A 16 7.93 -22.92 3.14
CA PRO A 16 8.72 -21.99 3.94
C PRO A 16 7.88 -20.81 4.44
N ALA A 17 7.06 -20.22 3.57
CA ALA A 17 6.13 -19.15 3.94
C ALA A 17 5.11 -19.62 4.97
N GLY A 18 4.48 -20.78 4.75
CA GLY A 18 3.50 -21.35 5.68
C GLY A 18 4.09 -21.64 7.07
N ILE A 19 5.30 -22.20 7.13
CA ILE A 19 6.04 -22.43 8.38
C ILE A 19 6.37 -21.11 9.07
N TYR A 20 6.90 -20.14 8.33
CA TYR A 20 7.25 -18.82 8.86
C TYR A 20 6.03 -18.11 9.47
N PHE A 21 4.91 -18.04 8.76
CA PHE A 21 3.70 -17.39 9.28
C PHE A 21 3.08 -18.15 10.45
N SER A 22 3.16 -19.49 10.47
CA SER A 22 2.70 -20.29 11.61
C SER A 22 3.56 -20.05 12.85
N TRP A 23 4.88 -19.99 12.68
CA TRP A 23 5.81 -19.67 13.76
C TRP A 23 5.61 -18.25 14.29
N LEU A 24 5.53 -17.26 13.37
CA LEU A 24 5.29 -15.86 13.71
C LEU A 24 3.98 -15.70 14.49
N GLY A 25 2.91 -16.38 14.07
CA GLY A 25 1.63 -16.38 14.78
C GLY A 25 1.67 -17.01 16.18
N GLY A 26 2.66 -17.87 16.46
CA GLY A 26 2.86 -18.47 17.78
C GLY A 26 3.68 -17.61 18.76
N ILE A 27 4.52 -16.71 18.25
CA ILE A 27 5.41 -15.87 19.09
C ILE A 27 4.97 -14.41 19.18
N ALA A 28 4.04 -13.96 18.34
CA ALA A 28 3.64 -12.55 18.30
C ALA A 28 2.82 -12.18 19.55
N GLU A 29 3.36 -11.27 20.37
CA GLU A 29 2.70 -10.73 21.59
C GLU A 29 1.37 -10.04 21.27
N HIS A 30 1.34 -9.32 20.15
CA HIS A 30 0.12 -8.87 19.50
C HIS A 30 0.00 -9.60 18.17
N LYS A 31 -1.18 -10.12 17.86
CA LYS A 31 -1.45 -10.73 16.55
C LYS A 31 -1.41 -9.65 15.48
N PHE A 32 -0.21 -9.35 14.98
CA PHE A 32 0.03 -8.35 13.95
C PHE A 32 -0.89 -8.63 12.76
N VAL A 33 -1.84 -7.72 12.55
CA VAL A 33 -2.90 -7.74 11.54
C VAL A 33 -3.36 -9.16 11.14
N SER A 34 -3.69 -9.98 12.13
CA SER A 34 -4.13 -11.35 11.86
C SER A 34 -5.59 -11.36 11.41
N GLY A 35 -5.94 -12.21 10.45
CA GLY A 35 -7.33 -12.43 10.08
C GLY A 35 -7.89 -11.44 9.07
N ILE A 36 -7.09 -10.58 8.41
CA ILE A 36 -7.54 -9.76 7.26
C ILE A 36 -8.21 -10.65 6.20
N GLY A 37 -7.57 -11.78 5.89
CA GLY A 37 -8.10 -12.77 4.97
C GLY A 37 -9.48 -13.29 5.38
N ALA A 38 -9.67 -13.60 6.66
CA ALA A 38 -10.91 -14.15 7.19
C ALA A 38 -12.00 -13.10 7.46
N GLY A 39 -11.62 -11.88 7.85
CA GLY A 39 -12.53 -10.83 8.29
C GLY A 39 -12.87 -9.80 7.21
N MET A 40 -11.92 -9.49 6.31
CA MET A 40 -12.13 -8.49 5.24
C MET A 40 -12.31 -9.14 3.87
N ILE A 41 -11.48 -10.14 3.52
CA ILE A 41 -11.45 -10.70 2.16
C ILE A 41 -12.53 -11.77 1.98
N LEU A 42 -12.50 -12.87 2.75
CA LEU A 42 -13.42 -14.01 2.64
C LEU A 42 -14.91 -13.63 2.63
N PRO A 43 -15.40 -12.77 3.54
CA PRO A 43 -16.81 -12.35 3.56
C PRO A 43 -17.19 -11.52 2.33
N ASN A 44 -16.20 -10.88 1.70
CA ASN A 44 -16.35 -10.04 0.53
C ASN A 44 -15.74 -10.69 -0.71
N ILE A 45 -15.62 -12.01 -0.85
CA ILE A 45 -15.05 -12.58 -2.10
C ILE A 45 -15.94 -12.34 -3.32
N ILE A 46 -17.27 -12.30 -3.14
CA ILE A 46 -18.25 -12.27 -4.24
C ILE A 46 -18.85 -10.86 -4.44
N ASN A 47 -19.03 -10.10 -3.36
CA ASN A 47 -19.76 -8.84 -3.34
C ASN A 47 -19.05 -7.56 -3.86
N PRO A 48 -17.71 -7.41 -3.84
CA PRO A 48 -17.05 -6.15 -4.20
C PRO A 48 -17.25 -5.76 -5.64
N ILE A 49 -17.24 -6.74 -6.56
CA ILE A 49 -17.39 -6.50 -8.00
C ILE A 49 -18.75 -5.85 -8.31
N LEU A 50 -19.76 -6.11 -7.48
CA LEU A 50 -21.11 -5.55 -7.62
C LEU A 50 -21.27 -4.22 -6.86
N LYS A 51 -20.31 -3.83 -6.01
CA LYS A 51 -20.33 -2.54 -5.34
C LYS A 51 -19.78 -1.48 -6.27
N LEU A 52 -20.60 -0.45 -6.52
CA LEU A 52 -20.25 0.70 -7.37
C LEU A 52 -18.91 1.35 -6.97
N ASN A 53 -18.60 1.37 -5.67
CA ASN A 53 -17.36 1.95 -5.14
C ASN A 53 -16.11 1.18 -5.58
N SER A 54 -16.13 -0.15 -5.56
CA SER A 54 -14.98 -0.96 -5.99
C SER A 54 -14.79 -0.90 -7.51
N ALA A 55 -15.89 -0.85 -8.29
CA ALA A 55 -15.82 -0.64 -9.72
C ALA A 55 -15.25 0.75 -10.08
N LYS A 56 -15.65 1.78 -9.34
CA LYS A 56 -15.11 3.14 -9.47
C LYS A 56 -13.62 3.18 -9.14
N TYR A 57 -13.21 2.61 -8.00
CA TYR A 57 -11.80 2.50 -7.61
C TYR A 57 -10.97 1.78 -8.68
N LEU A 58 -11.41 0.61 -9.14
CA LEU A 58 -10.70 -0.13 -10.19
C LEU A 58 -10.64 0.68 -11.50
N SER A 59 -11.70 1.41 -11.87
CA SER A 59 -11.65 2.27 -13.05
C SER A 59 -10.66 3.42 -12.89
N GLU A 60 -10.61 4.06 -11.73
CA GLU A 60 -9.67 5.15 -11.43
C GLU A 60 -8.23 4.63 -11.47
N GLN A 61 -7.96 3.48 -10.84
CA GLN A 61 -6.65 2.86 -10.82
C GLN A 61 -6.20 2.39 -12.20
N PHE A 62 -7.06 1.72 -12.98
CA PHE A 62 -6.67 1.21 -14.29
C PHE A 62 -6.53 2.33 -15.33
N VAL A 63 -7.38 3.35 -15.32
CA VAL A 63 -7.33 4.44 -16.31
C VAL A 63 -6.34 5.54 -15.93
N GLY A 64 -6.28 5.88 -14.64
CA GLY A 64 -5.49 6.98 -14.11
C GLY A 64 -4.07 6.58 -13.72
N GLU A 65 -3.89 5.49 -13.00
CA GLU A 65 -2.61 5.21 -12.31
C GLU A 65 -1.78 4.10 -12.97
N VAL A 66 -2.37 2.93 -13.20
CA VAL A 66 -1.63 1.71 -13.60
C VAL A 66 -1.38 1.62 -15.11
N PHE A 67 -2.39 1.84 -15.94
CA PHE A 67 -2.21 1.68 -17.39
C PHE A 67 -1.92 2.98 -18.11
N THR A 68 -2.52 4.10 -17.66
CA THR A 68 -2.75 5.28 -18.50
C THR A 68 -3.46 4.90 -19.82
N VAL A 69 -3.94 5.88 -20.59
CA VAL A 69 -4.55 5.60 -21.90
C VAL A 69 -3.58 4.87 -22.88
N PRO A 70 -2.33 5.32 -23.10
CA PRO A 70 -1.43 4.63 -24.03
C PRO A 70 -1.04 3.22 -23.58
N GLY A 71 -0.84 2.98 -22.27
CA GLY A 71 -0.53 1.64 -21.79
C GLY A 71 -1.71 0.68 -21.93
N ALA A 72 -2.95 1.13 -21.74
CA ALA A 72 -4.15 0.32 -21.97
C ALA A 72 -4.29 -0.11 -23.44
N VAL A 73 -3.98 0.80 -24.38
CA VAL A 73 -3.98 0.49 -25.83
C VAL A 73 -2.89 -0.53 -26.16
N LEU A 74 -1.66 -0.31 -25.70
CA LEU A 74 -0.53 -1.23 -25.94
C LEU A 74 -0.80 -2.60 -25.32
N PHE A 75 -1.32 -2.66 -24.10
CA PHE A 75 -1.69 -3.90 -23.44
C PHE A 75 -2.74 -4.67 -24.27
N SER A 76 -3.80 -4.00 -24.73
CA SER A 76 -4.86 -4.63 -25.52
C SER A 76 -4.33 -5.24 -26.83
N ILE A 77 -3.44 -4.53 -27.53
CA ILE A 77 -2.75 -5.04 -28.72
C ILE A 77 -1.87 -6.24 -28.35
N GLY A 78 -1.18 -6.16 -27.22
CA GLY A 78 -0.31 -7.21 -26.69
C GLY A 78 -1.04 -8.52 -26.43
N VAL A 79 -2.19 -8.45 -25.75
CA VAL A 79 -3.04 -9.61 -25.43
C VAL A 79 -3.48 -10.34 -26.71
N LEU A 80 -3.71 -9.60 -27.78
CA LEU A 80 -4.10 -10.13 -29.09
C LEU A 80 -2.92 -10.53 -29.98
N SER A 81 -1.68 -10.28 -29.55
CA SER A 81 -0.48 -10.57 -30.35
C SER A 81 -0.28 -12.08 -30.53
N LYS A 82 0.06 -12.47 -31.77
CA LYS A 82 0.45 -13.85 -32.10
C LYS A 82 1.65 -14.34 -31.32
N LYS A 83 2.54 -13.44 -30.87
CA LYS A 83 3.75 -13.80 -30.09
C LYS A 83 3.43 -14.40 -28.74
N VAL A 84 2.36 -13.93 -28.09
CA VAL A 84 1.95 -14.41 -26.76
C VAL A 84 0.88 -15.50 -26.85
N ARG A 85 0.10 -15.51 -27.93
CA ARG A 85 -1.01 -16.46 -28.14
C ARG A 85 -0.63 -17.94 -27.97
N ASN A 86 0.61 -18.31 -28.26
CA ASN A 86 1.10 -19.69 -28.15
C ASN A 86 1.74 -20.02 -26.80
N GLU A 87 1.79 -19.07 -25.88
CA GLU A 87 2.46 -19.18 -24.58
C GLU A 87 1.42 -19.11 -23.45
N PRO A 88 0.77 -20.24 -23.10
CA PRO A 88 -0.36 -20.27 -22.16
C PRO A 88 0.03 -19.80 -20.75
N MET A 89 1.32 -19.84 -20.41
CA MET A 89 1.83 -19.35 -19.13
C MET A 89 1.49 -17.87 -18.89
N TYR A 90 1.62 -17.01 -19.90
CA TYR A 90 1.34 -15.57 -19.73
C TYR A 90 -0.15 -15.30 -19.51
N TYR A 91 -1.04 -16.06 -20.15
CA TYR A 91 -2.47 -15.96 -19.90
C TYR A 91 -2.86 -16.54 -18.54
N ALA A 92 -2.21 -17.62 -18.10
CA ALA A 92 -2.41 -18.16 -16.76
C ALA A 92 -1.96 -17.16 -15.68
N TRP A 93 -0.80 -16.50 -15.88
CA TRP A 93 -0.32 -15.44 -15.00
C TRP A 93 -1.27 -14.23 -15.01
N LEU A 94 -1.70 -13.77 -16.18
CA LEU A 94 -2.67 -12.69 -16.30
C LEU A 94 -3.97 -13.03 -15.58
N GLY A 95 -4.49 -14.25 -15.77
CA GLY A 95 -5.69 -14.73 -15.08
C GLY A 95 -5.52 -14.76 -13.56
N ALA A 96 -4.37 -15.22 -13.06
CA ALA A 96 -4.07 -15.21 -11.63
C ALA A 96 -3.95 -13.79 -11.06
N ALA A 97 -3.31 -12.87 -11.79
CA ALA A 97 -3.20 -11.48 -11.38
C ALA A 97 -4.54 -10.74 -11.42
N ILE A 98 -5.37 -11.00 -12.43
CA ILE A 98 -6.75 -10.49 -12.48
C ILE A 98 -7.56 -11.03 -11.30
N LEU A 99 -7.42 -12.32 -10.97
CA LEU A 99 -8.08 -12.92 -9.81
C LEU A 99 -7.61 -12.27 -8.50
N HIS A 100 -6.32 -11.96 -8.38
CA HIS A 100 -5.77 -11.21 -7.25
C HIS A 100 -6.44 -9.84 -7.11
N VAL A 101 -6.48 -9.05 -8.18
CA VAL A 101 -7.15 -7.74 -8.19
C VAL A 101 -8.62 -7.86 -7.76
N PHE A 102 -9.32 -8.87 -8.26
CA PHE A 102 -10.73 -9.07 -7.93
C PHE A 102 -10.99 -9.57 -6.51
N ILE A 103 -10.11 -10.37 -5.92
CA ILE A 103 -10.31 -10.92 -4.58
C ILE A 103 -9.78 -9.96 -3.51
N ILE A 104 -8.58 -9.42 -3.73
CA ILE A 104 -7.83 -8.65 -2.74
C ILE A 104 -8.12 -7.16 -2.94
N ASP A 105 -7.76 -6.60 -4.08
CA ASP A 105 -7.72 -5.14 -4.29
C ASP A 105 -9.12 -4.52 -4.34
N SER A 106 -10.11 -5.29 -4.79
CA SER A 106 -11.52 -4.88 -4.75
C SER A 106 -12.09 -4.79 -3.33
N SER A 107 -11.51 -5.56 -2.40
CA SER A 107 -11.90 -5.61 -0.99
C SER A 107 -11.07 -4.63 -0.15
N ILE A 108 -9.81 -4.44 -0.52
CA ILE A 108 -8.83 -3.61 0.17
C ILE A 108 -8.25 -2.64 -0.86
N HIS A 109 -8.75 -1.41 -0.85
CA HIS A 109 -8.35 -0.34 -1.77
C HIS A 109 -6.96 0.22 -1.43
N LEU A 110 -5.93 -0.58 -1.67
CA LEU A 110 -4.53 -0.20 -1.49
C LEU A 110 -3.78 -0.36 -2.82
N ASP A 111 -3.33 0.76 -3.37
CA ASP A 111 -2.76 0.84 -4.73
C ASP A 111 -1.54 -0.06 -4.92
N TYR A 112 -0.73 -0.26 -3.87
CA TYR A 112 0.48 -1.09 -3.96
C TYR A 112 0.17 -2.57 -4.24
N TYR A 113 -1.05 -3.05 -4.02
CA TYR A 113 -1.42 -4.40 -4.38
C TYR A 113 -1.53 -4.64 -5.89
N LEU A 114 -1.68 -3.57 -6.69
CA LEU A 114 -1.63 -3.65 -8.14
C LEU A 114 -0.24 -4.00 -8.67
N MET A 115 0.81 -3.96 -7.82
CA MET A 115 2.17 -4.39 -8.20
C MET A 115 2.24 -5.83 -8.73
N PHE A 116 1.27 -6.68 -8.41
CA PHE A 116 1.24 -8.08 -8.89
C PHE A 116 0.73 -8.21 -10.33
N ILE A 117 -0.09 -7.28 -10.82
CA ILE A 117 -0.59 -7.27 -12.20
C ILE A 117 0.34 -6.48 -13.14
N THR A 118 1.08 -5.50 -12.63
CA THR A 118 1.96 -4.64 -13.44
C THR A 118 2.98 -5.41 -14.29
N PRO A 119 3.73 -6.41 -13.78
CA PRO A 119 4.75 -7.10 -14.59
C PRO A 119 4.16 -7.83 -15.80
N ILE A 120 3.01 -8.50 -15.63
CA ILE A 120 2.38 -9.22 -16.74
C ILE A 120 1.80 -8.26 -17.77
N ILE A 121 1.25 -7.12 -17.33
CA ILE A 121 0.83 -6.04 -18.24
C ILE A 121 2.01 -5.53 -19.06
N SER A 122 3.15 -5.26 -18.43
CA SER A 122 4.37 -4.79 -19.10
C SER A 122 4.87 -5.79 -20.16
N ILE A 123 4.78 -7.10 -19.89
CA ILE A 123 5.12 -8.13 -20.87
C ILE A 123 4.22 -8.02 -22.11
N PHE A 124 2.90 -7.95 -21.92
CA PHE A 124 1.97 -7.79 -23.05
C PHE A 124 2.22 -6.49 -23.82
N MET A 125 2.44 -5.37 -23.15
CA MET A 125 2.80 -4.10 -23.79
C MET A 125 4.09 -4.22 -24.61
N GLY A 126 5.13 -4.87 -24.07
CA GLY A 126 6.37 -5.14 -24.78
C GLY A 126 6.16 -6.03 -26.01
N CYS A 127 5.30 -7.05 -25.91
CA CYS A 127 4.92 -7.87 -27.06
C CYS A 127 4.15 -7.08 -28.12
N ALA A 128 3.31 -6.13 -27.73
CA ALA A 128 2.62 -5.23 -28.66
C ALA A 128 3.61 -4.39 -29.46
N VAL A 129 4.53 -3.71 -28.76
CA VAL A 129 5.62 -2.94 -29.36
C VAL A 129 6.42 -3.82 -30.32
N ALA A 130 6.85 -5.01 -29.86
CA ALA A 130 7.64 -5.94 -30.68
C ALA A 130 6.86 -6.50 -31.88
N SER A 131 5.53 -6.55 -31.83
CA SER A 131 4.70 -7.00 -32.97
C SER A 131 4.53 -5.89 -33.97
N ILE A 132 4.17 -4.69 -33.51
CA ILE A 132 4.01 -3.50 -34.37
C ILE A 132 5.32 -3.19 -35.09
N LEU A 133 6.45 -3.16 -34.38
CA LEU A 133 7.74 -2.81 -35.00
C LEU A 133 8.22 -3.85 -36.02
N TYR A 134 7.98 -5.14 -35.74
CA TYR A 134 8.40 -6.22 -36.64
C TYR A 134 7.51 -6.34 -37.87
N GLU A 135 6.19 -6.19 -37.72
CA GLU A 135 5.22 -6.34 -38.81
C GLU A 135 5.12 -5.08 -39.70
N SER A 136 5.39 -3.89 -39.15
CA SER A 136 5.20 -2.62 -39.88
C SER A 136 6.38 -2.22 -40.78
N GLY A 137 7.44 -3.02 -40.87
CA GLY A 137 8.55 -2.82 -41.82
C GLY A 137 9.13 -1.39 -41.84
N HIS A 138 9.80 -0.96 -40.77
CA HIS A 138 10.45 0.37 -40.64
C HIS A 138 9.55 1.58 -40.96
N ASN A 139 8.22 1.46 -40.89
CA ASN A 139 7.33 2.59 -41.12
C ASN A 139 7.39 3.59 -39.96
N SER A 140 7.95 4.78 -40.24
CA SER A 140 8.27 5.83 -39.27
C SER A 140 7.08 6.28 -38.41
N LYS A 141 5.84 6.19 -38.91
CA LYS A 141 4.65 6.61 -38.15
C LYS A 141 4.43 5.77 -36.89
N TYR A 142 4.62 4.45 -36.98
CA TYR A 142 4.43 3.55 -35.84
C TYR A 142 5.54 3.71 -34.79
N TYR A 143 6.76 3.99 -35.23
CA TYR A 143 7.86 4.33 -34.32
C TYR A 143 7.54 5.62 -33.55
N CYS A 144 7.10 6.68 -34.25
CA CYS A 144 6.70 7.93 -33.60
C CYS A 144 5.58 7.72 -32.58
N LEU A 145 4.56 6.92 -32.90
CA LEU A 145 3.47 6.62 -31.98
C LEU A 145 3.94 5.86 -30.74
N ILE A 146 4.81 4.84 -30.92
CA ILE A 146 5.37 4.08 -29.79
C ILE A 146 6.24 4.98 -28.91
N TYR A 147 7.13 5.78 -29.49
CA TYR A 147 7.96 6.70 -28.71
C TYR A 147 7.12 7.75 -27.97
N LEU A 148 6.05 8.26 -28.61
CA LEU A 148 5.12 9.17 -27.95
C LEU A 148 4.38 8.48 -26.80
N SER A 149 3.90 7.25 -26.98
CA SER A 149 3.27 6.47 -25.90
C SER A 149 4.22 6.24 -24.73
N LEU A 150 5.47 5.88 -24.98
CA LEU A 150 6.48 5.69 -23.94
C LEU A 150 6.82 7.01 -23.25
N LEU A 151 6.91 8.12 -24.00
CA LEU A 151 7.13 9.44 -23.42
C LEU A 151 5.98 9.86 -22.50
N ILE A 152 4.72 9.64 -22.91
CA ILE A 152 3.55 9.92 -22.08
C ILE A 152 3.59 9.11 -20.79
N LEU A 153 3.93 7.81 -20.87
CA LEU A 153 4.07 6.95 -19.68
C LEU A 153 5.14 7.48 -18.71
N ILE A 154 6.32 7.86 -19.23
CA ILE A 154 7.41 8.40 -18.41
C ILE A 154 7.04 9.75 -17.79
N LEU A 155 6.41 10.65 -18.55
CA LEU A 155 6.00 11.95 -18.04
C LEU A 155 4.89 11.83 -16.99
N HIS A 156 3.94 10.91 -17.19
CA HIS A 156 2.91 10.61 -16.20
C HIS A 156 3.54 10.17 -14.88
N ASP A 157 4.45 9.19 -14.93
CA ASP A 157 5.16 8.69 -13.76
C ASP A 157 5.97 9.79 -13.07
N ALA A 158 6.69 10.62 -13.83
CA ALA A 158 7.47 11.73 -13.26
C ALA A 158 6.60 12.77 -12.50
N VAL A 159 5.38 13.03 -12.99
CA VAL A 159 4.43 13.92 -12.31
C VAL A 159 3.86 13.25 -11.06
N PHE A 160 3.46 11.98 -11.16
CA PHE A 160 2.92 11.20 -10.05
C PHE A 160 3.95 11.05 -8.91
N LEU A 161 5.17 10.61 -9.23
CA LEU A 161 6.26 10.41 -8.28
C LEU A 161 6.63 11.70 -7.55
N LYS A 162 6.54 12.86 -8.20
CA LYS A 162 6.85 14.14 -7.57
C LYS A 162 5.95 14.42 -6.37
N GLU A 163 4.66 14.11 -6.45
CA GLU A 163 3.73 14.28 -5.34
C GLU A 163 3.89 13.16 -4.31
N ALA A 164 4.09 11.91 -4.76
CA ALA A 164 4.25 10.76 -3.87
C ALA A 164 5.50 10.84 -2.97
N TYR A 165 6.58 11.51 -3.41
CA TYR A 165 7.80 11.71 -2.63
C TYR A 165 7.81 12.98 -1.77
N LYS A 166 6.75 13.78 -1.77
CA LYS A 166 6.68 14.92 -0.85
C LYS A 166 6.44 14.41 0.56
N LEU A 167 7.47 14.54 1.37
CA LEU A 167 7.31 14.39 2.80
C LEU A 167 6.47 15.58 3.31
N LYS A 168 5.56 15.31 4.23
CA LYS A 168 4.76 16.35 4.85
C LYS A 168 5.64 17.12 5.83
N ASP A 169 5.92 18.39 5.52
CA ASP A 169 6.81 19.26 6.29
C ASP A 169 6.45 19.29 7.80
N ASP A 170 5.16 19.26 8.12
CA ASP A 170 4.66 19.24 9.50
C ASP A 170 5.18 18.03 10.31
N TYR A 171 5.33 16.86 9.70
CA TYR A 171 5.80 15.65 10.40
C TYR A 171 7.29 15.71 10.68
N GLN A 172 8.08 16.32 9.80
CA GLN A 172 9.49 16.56 10.07
C GLN A 172 9.68 17.55 11.20
N MET A 173 8.93 18.66 11.14
CA MET A 173 9.00 19.70 12.15
C MET A 173 8.60 19.16 13.53
N ILE A 174 7.40 18.57 13.64
CA ILE A 174 6.91 17.99 14.90
C ILE A 174 7.83 16.85 15.36
N GLY A 175 8.30 16.00 14.43
CA GLY A 175 9.23 14.91 14.75
C GLY A 175 10.52 15.41 15.38
N SER A 176 11.19 16.37 14.74
CA SER A 176 12.41 17.01 15.23
C SER A 176 12.21 17.67 16.60
N ASP A 177 11.07 18.32 16.81
CA ASP A 177 10.73 18.95 18.07
C ASP A 177 10.56 17.93 19.21
N ILE A 178 9.89 16.80 18.94
CA ILE A 178 9.79 15.67 19.88
C ILE A 178 11.18 15.10 20.16
N GLU A 179 12.00 14.90 19.11
CA GLU A 179 13.34 14.32 19.23
C GLU A 179 14.21 15.16 20.18
N GLN A 180 14.17 16.49 20.06
CA GLN A 180 14.99 17.42 20.85
C GLN A 180 14.54 17.54 22.31
N ARG A 181 13.27 17.24 22.63
CA ARG A 181 12.67 17.52 23.95
C ARG A 181 12.29 16.29 24.76
N THR A 182 12.42 15.11 24.17
CA THR A 182 12.19 13.82 24.85
C THR A 182 13.48 13.01 24.87
N ARG A 183 13.57 11.97 25.69
CA ARG A 183 14.73 11.07 25.70
C ARG A 183 14.56 9.99 24.64
N LYS A 184 15.67 9.53 24.07
CA LYS A 184 15.74 8.49 23.02
C LYS A 184 14.89 7.23 23.28
N ASN A 185 14.80 6.80 24.53
CA ASN A 185 14.09 5.58 24.93
C ASN A 185 12.67 5.86 25.47
N ASP A 186 12.20 7.10 25.40
CA ASP A 186 10.83 7.42 25.78
C ASP A 186 9.87 6.84 24.75
N LEU A 187 8.84 6.16 25.23
CA LEU A 187 7.78 5.63 24.38
C LEU A 187 6.70 6.69 24.19
N ILE A 188 6.20 6.83 22.97
CA ILE A 188 5.19 7.83 22.63
C ILE A 188 3.92 7.18 22.06
N ILE A 189 2.79 7.85 22.23
CA ILE A 189 1.55 7.51 21.54
C ILE A 189 1.29 8.61 20.52
N ILE A 190 1.11 8.24 19.25
CA ILE A 190 0.74 9.19 18.21
C ILE A 190 -0.74 9.01 17.84
N ALA A 191 -1.47 10.11 17.76
CA ALA A 191 -2.88 10.11 17.37
C ALA A 191 -3.04 10.30 15.86
N ASN A 192 -2.47 9.40 15.05
CA ASN A 192 -2.37 9.63 13.61
C ASN A 192 -2.60 8.35 12.83
N ASP A 193 -3.02 8.48 11.58
CA ASP A 193 -3.02 7.39 10.61
C ASP A 193 -1.62 6.98 10.17
N SER A 194 -0.66 7.89 10.07
CA SER A 194 0.66 7.55 9.55
C SER A 194 1.67 7.27 10.68
N PRO A 195 2.46 6.18 10.60
CA PRO A 195 3.56 5.94 11.54
C PRO A 195 4.77 6.87 11.30
N GLU A 196 4.72 7.75 10.29
CA GLU A 196 5.79 8.70 9.94
C GLU A 196 6.32 9.46 11.14
N LEU A 197 5.46 9.85 12.09
CA LEU A 197 5.88 10.63 13.24
C LEU A 197 6.76 9.84 14.23
N LEU A 198 6.58 8.51 14.32
CA LEU A 198 7.51 7.65 15.09
C LEU A 198 8.89 7.64 14.43
N TYR A 199 8.93 7.63 13.10
CA TYR A 199 10.16 7.66 12.33
C TYR A 199 10.87 9.02 12.43
N THR A 200 10.16 10.12 12.18
CA THR A 200 10.75 11.47 12.17
C THR A 200 11.12 11.97 13.57
N SER A 201 10.50 11.45 14.63
CA SER A 201 10.90 11.75 16.02
C SER A 201 11.97 10.83 16.58
N ASP A 202 12.33 9.77 15.84
CA ASP A 202 13.25 8.75 16.29
C ASP A 202 12.83 8.17 17.67
N ARG A 203 11.53 7.87 17.80
CA ARG A 203 10.92 7.28 19.00
C ARG A 203 10.16 6.02 18.68
N LYS A 204 10.18 5.09 19.64
CA LYS A 204 9.31 3.91 19.61
C LYS A 204 7.99 4.25 20.27
N GLY A 205 6.96 3.49 19.94
CA GLY A 205 5.64 3.79 20.48
C GLY A 205 4.52 3.08 19.77
N TRP A 206 3.33 3.63 19.98
CA TRP A 206 2.09 3.11 19.45
C TRP A 206 1.36 4.18 18.67
N ARG A 207 0.47 3.71 17.81
CA ARG A 207 -0.40 4.54 16.99
C ARG A 207 -1.84 4.26 17.38
N LEU A 208 -2.57 5.32 17.72
CA LEU A 208 -4.02 5.28 17.87
C LEU A 208 -4.65 6.08 16.73
N HIS A 209 -5.71 5.53 16.14
CA HIS A 209 -6.49 6.16 15.08
C HIS A 209 -7.95 5.73 15.12
N GLY A 210 -8.85 6.60 14.64
CA GLY A 210 -10.28 6.33 14.53
C GLY A 210 -10.89 5.90 15.86
N ASP A 211 -11.60 4.77 15.86
CA ASP A 211 -12.28 4.24 17.05
C ASP A 211 -11.33 3.85 18.20
N SER A 212 -10.02 3.74 17.94
CA SER A 212 -9.03 3.49 18.99
C SER A 212 -8.56 4.75 19.72
N LEU A 213 -8.93 5.95 19.27
CA LEU A 213 -8.62 7.22 19.93
C LEU A 213 -9.58 7.48 21.11
N THR A 214 -9.41 6.72 22.18
CA THR A 214 -10.21 6.86 23.40
C THR A 214 -9.32 7.08 24.63
N PRO A 215 -9.83 7.73 25.68
CA PRO A 215 -9.11 7.88 26.95
C PRO A 215 -8.59 6.56 27.51
N GLU A 216 -9.39 5.50 27.43
CA GLU A 216 -9.06 4.18 27.98
C GLU A 216 -7.83 3.58 27.28
N ASN A 217 -7.76 3.69 25.94
CA ASN A 217 -6.60 3.20 25.20
C ASN A 217 -5.35 4.05 25.46
N VAL A 218 -5.50 5.36 25.69
CA VAL A 218 -4.37 6.22 26.10
C VAL A 218 -3.86 5.81 27.49
N GLU A 219 -4.77 5.59 28.45
CA GLU A 219 -4.41 5.11 29.79
C GLU A 219 -3.76 3.72 29.75
N GLU A 220 -4.27 2.79 28.93
CA GLU A 220 -3.70 1.46 28.75
C GLU A 220 -2.25 1.55 28.26
N LEU A 221 -2.01 2.30 27.18
CA LEU A 221 -0.67 2.46 26.63
C LEU A 221 0.27 3.26 27.55
N SER A 222 -0.28 4.20 28.32
CA SER A 222 0.44 4.87 29.41
C SER A 222 0.93 3.85 30.44
N SER A 223 0.08 2.89 30.81
CA SER A 223 0.43 1.81 31.76
C SER A 223 1.53 0.88 31.21
N TYR A 224 1.66 0.77 29.88
CA TYR A 224 2.76 0.06 29.21
C TYR A 224 4.04 0.90 29.07
N GLY A 225 4.07 2.11 29.64
CA GLY A 225 5.26 2.95 29.73
C GLY A 225 5.33 4.07 28.68
N ALA A 226 4.24 4.36 27.97
CA ALA A 226 4.17 5.58 27.18
C ALA A 226 4.31 6.81 28.08
N LYS A 227 5.21 7.72 27.70
CA LYS A 227 5.48 8.95 28.46
C LYS A 227 4.83 10.17 27.84
N TYR A 228 4.59 10.14 26.53
CA TYR A 228 4.03 11.28 25.82
C TYR A 228 2.88 10.84 24.93
N PHE A 229 1.84 11.67 24.86
CA PHE A 229 0.79 11.59 23.87
C PHE A 229 0.90 12.77 22.91
N VAL A 230 0.91 12.46 21.62
CA VAL A 230 1.20 13.37 20.52
C VAL A 230 -0.10 13.57 19.74
N PRO A 231 -0.90 14.59 20.08
CA PRO A 231 -2.21 14.81 19.48
C PRO A 231 -2.06 15.20 18.01
N TYR A 232 -2.93 14.66 17.18
CA TYR A 232 -3.11 15.06 15.78
C TYR A 232 -4.57 14.76 15.43
N ASP A 233 -5.33 15.78 15.02
CA ASP A 233 -6.75 15.65 14.65
C ASP A 233 -7.62 14.81 15.62
N ILE A 234 -7.50 15.08 16.93
CA ILE A 234 -8.28 14.40 17.97
C ILE A 234 -9.62 15.12 18.22
N ASN A 235 -10.64 14.36 18.61
CA ASN A 235 -11.95 14.92 18.93
C ASN A 235 -11.92 15.76 20.23
N ASP A 236 -12.95 16.61 20.39
CA ASP A 236 -13.07 17.52 21.55
C ASP A 236 -13.17 16.79 22.88
N GLU A 237 -13.75 15.58 22.89
CA GLU A 237 -13.93 14.80 24.10
C GLU A 237 -12.58 14.32 24.66
N LEU A 238 -11.76 13.69 23.81
CA LEU A 238 -10.42 13.26 24.16
C LEU A 238 -9.53 14.46 24.49
N MET A 239 -9.64 15.56 23.74
CA MET A 239 -8.91 16.80 24.04
C MET A 239 -9.23 17.31 25.45
N ARG A 240 -10.52 17.40 25.82
CA ARG A 240 -10.94 17.85 27.16
C ARG A 240 -10.44 16.92 28.26
N TYR A 241 -10.51 15.60 28.03
CA TYR A 241 -9.98 14.62 28.97
C TYR A 241 -8.47 14.80 29.16
N LEU A 242 -7.71 14.95 28.09
CA LEU A 242 -6.25 15.12 28.17
C LEU A 242 -5.87 16.44 28.86
N ASP A 243 -6.59 17.53 28.58
CA ASP A 243 -6.42 18.83 29.23
C ASP A 243 -6.65 18.80 30.74
N ALA A 244 -7.62 18.00 31.18
CA ALA A 244 -7.98 17.87 32.59
C ALA A 244 -6.98 17.00 33.36
N ASN A 245 -6.34 16.03 32.70
CA ASN A 245 -5.57 14.99 33.39
C ASN A 245 -4.05 15.09 33.19
N TYR A 246 -3.58 15.75 32.13
CA TYR A 246 -2.16 15.76 31.76
C TYR A 246 -1.60 17.16 31.52
N LYS A 247 -0.30 17.31 31.74
CA LYS A 247 0.41 18.57 31.45
C LYS A 247 0.78 18.65 29.98
N LYS A 248 0.65 19.85 29.40
CA LYS A 248 1.08 20.15 28.03
C LYS A 248 2.50 20.67 27.99
N ILE A 249 3.26 20.23 26.98
CA ILE A 249 4.45 20.92 26.47
C ILE A 249 4.01 21.62 25.20
N ILE A 250 4.05 22.96 25.20
CA ILE A 250 3.71 23.79 24.03
C ILE A 250 5.02 24.13 23.30
N PHE A 251 5.03 23.88 22.00
CA PHE A 251 6.14 24.15 21.09
C PHE A 251 6.00 25.55 20.47
N PRO A 252 7.11 26.14 19.97
CA PRO A 252 7.12 27.51 19.42
C PRO A 252 6.07 27.74 18.33
N ASP A 253 5.77 26.73 17.53
CA ASP A 253 4.84 26.82 16.39
C ASP A 253 3.37 26.58 16.78
N GLY A 254 3.07 26.57 18.09
CA GLY A 254 1.71 26.39 18.63
C GLY A 254 1.26 24.93 18.74
N TYR A 255 2.07 23.98 18.25
CA TYR A 255 1.88 22.56 18.48
C TYR A 255 2.09 22.20 19.96
N PHE A 256 1.52 21.09 20.45
CA PHE A 256 1.74 20.62 21.81
C PHE A 256 1.67 19.10 21.93
N ILE A 257 2.33 18.56 22.96
CA ILE A 257 2.20 17.17 23.39
C ILE A 257 1.81 17.11 24.86
N TYR A 258 1.20 16.00 25.27
CA TYR A 258 0.88 15.74 26.68
C TYR A 258 1.94 14.85 27.33
N ILE A 259 2.26 15.14 28.59
CA ILE A 259 3.10 14.31 29.44
C ILE A 259 2.21 13.36 30.23
N LEU A 260 2.35 12.06 29.99
CA LEU A 260 1.58 11.00 30.65
C LEU A 260 2.23 10.53 31.96
N HIS A 261 3.57 10.48 31.99
CA HIS A 261 4.38 10.04 33.15
C HIS A 261 5.71 10.80 33.25
#